data_AF-A0A832M3W9-F1
#
_entry.id   AF-A0A832M3W9-F1
#
_cell.length_a   1.000
_cell.length_b   1.000
_cell.length_c   1.000
_cell.angle_alpha   90.00
_cell.angle_beta   90.00
_cell.angle_gamma   90.00
#
_symmetry.space_group_name_H-M   'P 1'
#
loop_
_entity.id
_entity.type
_entity.pdbx_description
1 polymer ?
#
loop_
_entity_poly.entity_id
_entity_poly.type
_entity_poly.pdbx_seq_one_letter_code
_entity_poly.pdbx_strand_id
1 'polypeptide(L)'
;MNMTWNKLLSPVRSLLAGLLCLGLMLWLINPAIAAPLTAPTPIYEQRPIHNPDGIGKFYMGREIAQVMGHQGAGWLERPSRELEEQPQKLIPQLGLKPTDVVADIGAGTGYFSFRIAPLVPAGKVLAVDVQPELIEILEYLQQEKQLSNVEPVLGTVNNPNLLPSSVDLAIMVDAYHEFEYPREMMIAIARSLKPNGRVVLVEYRAEDPRVFIKPLHKMSQRQVRKEMASVGLNWLETKKFLPQQHVMVFGKSA
;
A
#
# COMPACT_ATOMS: atom_id res chain seq x y z
N MET A 1 -46.35 -44.40 63.13
CA MET A 1 -46.46 -43.98 64.53
C MET A 1 -46.96 -42.54 64.51
N ASN A 2 -48.21 -42.37 64.95
CA ASN A 2 -49.03 -41.16 64.82
C ASN A 2 -48.53 -40.03 65.72
N MET A 3 -48.59 -38.78 65.27
CA MET A 3 -49.24 -37.70 66.03
C MET A 3 -49.34 -36.39 65.22
N THR A 4 -50.53 -36.16 64.67
CA THR A 4 -51.04 -34.82 64.32
C THR A 4 -51.84 -34.29 65.50
N TRP A 5 -51.59 -33.07 65.96
CA TRP A 5 -52.58 -32.30 66.74
C TRP A 5 -52.53 -30.82 66.37
N ASN A 6 -53.48 -30.42 65.53
CA ASN A 6 -53.95 -29.05 65.35
C ASN A 6 -54.74 -28.62 66.59
N LYS A 7 -54.44 -27.44 67.17
CA LYS A 7 -55.33 -26.52 67.93
C LYS A 7 -54.55 -25.19 68.04
N LEU A 8 -55.06 -23.98 67.84
CA LEU A 8 -56.41 -23.46 67.71
C LEU A 8 -56.28 -21.95 67.34
N LEU A 9 -57.32 -21.40 66.69
CA LEU A 9 -57.77 -20.00 66.71
C LEU A 9 -57.05 -18.94 65.84
N SER A 10 -57.76 -18.56 64.77
CA SER A 10 -57.81 -17.19 64.25
C SER A 10 -58.66 -16.29 65.19
N PRO A 11 -58.61 -14.95 65.07
CA PRO A 11 -59.42 -14.31 64.05
C PRO A 11 -58.75 -13.15 63.29
N VAL A 12 -59.18 -13.04 62.05
CA VAL A 12 -59.02 -11.91 61.13
C VAL A 12 -59.73 -10.67 61.68
N ARG A 13 -59.10 -9.49 61.50
CA ARG A 13 -59.61 -8.10 61.40
C ARG A 13 -58.69 -7.19 62.24
N SER A 14 -57.87 -6.32 61.66
CA SER A 14 -58.35 -5.08 61.06
C SER A 14 -57.25 -4.36 60.25
N LEU A 15 -57.66 -3.79 59.11
CA LEU A 15 -57.26 -2.52 58.50
C LEU A 15 -55.77 -2.10 58.51
N LEU A 16 -55.14 -2.04 57.33
CA LEU A 16 -55.04 -0.82 56.49
C LEU A 16 -54.26 0.31 57.18
N ALA A 17 -52.98 0.43 56.80
CA ALA A 17 -52.32 1.67 56.37
C ALA A 17 -50.82 1.66 56.72
N GLY A 18 -49.98 1.91 55.72
CA GLY A 18 -48.65 2.48 55.95
C GLY A 18 -47.51 1.49 56.06
N LEU A 19 -47.13 0.86 54.93
CA LEU A 19 -45.74 0.52 54.62
C LEU A 19 -45.53 0.57 53.09
N LEU A 20 -46.04 1.64 52.48
CA LEU A 20 -45.48 2.18 51.24
C LEU A 20 -44.23 2.98 51.67
N CYS A 21 -43.06 2.66 51.09
CA CYS A 21 -41.87 3.52 50.91
C CYS A 21 -40.47 2.91 51.17
N LEU A 22 -40.27 1.58 51.18
CA LEU A 22 -38.88 1.05 51.16
C LEU A 22 -38.77 -0.29 50.40
N GLY A 23 -39.10 -0.26 49.11
CA GLY A 23 -39.00 -1.46 48.26
C GLY A 23 -38.83 -1.19 46.76
N LEU A 24 -38.34 -0.01 46.40
CA LEU A 24 -38.13 0.41 45.00
C LEU A 24 -36.83 1.21 44.89
N MET A 25 -35.68 0.56 45.12
CA MET A 25 -34.38 1.14 44.75
C MET A 25 -33.25 0.08 44.69
N LEU A 26 -33.53 -1.08 44.10
CA LEU A 26 -32.48 -2.04 43.74
C LEU A 26 -32.74 -2.58 42.33
N TRP A 27 -32.77 -1.65 41.38
CA TRP A 27 -32.53 -1.96 39.98
C TRP A 27 -31.65 -0.85 39.40
N LEU A 28 -30.63 -1.27 38.65
CA LEU A 28 -29.71 -0.44 37.86
C LEU A 28 -28.48 0.13 38.58
N ILE A 29 -27.61 -0.76 39.06
CA ILE A 29 -26.17 -0.53 38.88
C ILE A 29 -25.61 -1.73 38.13
N ASN A 30 -25.90 -1.78 36.84
CA ASN A 30 -25.08 -2.57 35.92
C ASN A 30 -23.90 -1.64 35.59
N PRO A 31 -22.67 -1.89 36.09
CA PRO A 31 -21.55 -1.16 35.56
C PRO A 31 -21.36 -1.72 34.15
N ALA A 32 -21.94 -1.06 33.16
CA ALA A 32 -21.45 -1.22 31.81
C ALA A 32 -19.97 -0.84 31.90
N ILE A 33 -19.11 -1.86 31.95
CA ILE A 33 -17.68 -1.69 31.73
C ILE A 33 -17.62 -1.17 30.30
N ALA A 34 -17.58 0.15 30.17
CA ALA A 34 -17.27 0.78 28.91
C ALA A 34 -15.90 0.23 28.51
N ALA A 35 -15.87 -0.63 27.50
CA ALA A 35 -14.62 -1.04 26.89
C ALA A 35 -13.86 0.27 26.58
N PRO A 36 -12.58 0.40 27.00
CA PRO A 36 -11.83 1.60 26.69
C PRO A 36 -11.91 1.79 25.18
N LEU A 37 -12.39 2.96 24.74
CA LEU A 37 -12.33 3.37 23.35
C LEU A 37 -10.84 3.40 23.00
N THR A 38 -10.32 2.30 22.45
CA THR A 38 -8.95 2.23 21.96
C THR A 38 -8.84 3.30 20.89
N ALA A 39 -7.99 4.29 21.14
CA ALA A 39 -7.67 5.30 20.14
C ALA A 39 -7.32 4.60 18.82
N PRO A 40 -7.77 5.12 17.67
CA PRO A 40 -7.46 4.51 16.38
C PRO A 40 -5.94 4.38 16.24
N THR A 41 -5.49 3.18 15.87
CA THR A 41 -4.07 2.93 15.62
C THR A 41 -3.60 3.88 14.51
N PRO A 42 -2.51 4.64 14.72
CA PRO A 42 -2.02 5.56 13.72
C PRO A 42 -1.60 4.79 12.46
N ILE A 43 -1.84 5.37 11.28
CA ILE A 43 -1.47 4.77 9.98
C ILE A 43 0.06 4.62 9.88
N TYR A 44 0.78 5.62 10.41
CA TYR A 44 2.24 5.69 10.43
C TYR A 44 2.74 5.80 11.86
N GLU A 45 3.86 5.14 12.16
CA GLU A 45 4.59 5.31 13.40
C GLU A 45 5.94 5.98 13.13
N GLN A 46 6.33 6.95 13.96
CA GLN A 46 7.68 7.51 13.94
C GLN A 46 8.48 6.94 15.10
N ARG A 47 9.68 6.41 14.82
CA ARG A 47 10.55 5.83 15.83
C ARG A 47 11.89 6.56 15.84
N PRO A 48 12.35 7.07 17.01
CA PRO A 48 13.61 7.81 17.09
C PRO A 48 14.84 6.90 16.93
N ILE A 49 14.73 5.64 17.33
CA ILE A 49 15.76 4.62 17.11
C ILE A 49 15.27 3.75 15.96
N HIS A 50 15.99 3.79 14.84
CA HIS A 50 15.59 3.14 13.61
C HIS A 50 16.81 2.73 12.77
N ASN A 51 16.59 2.05 11.65
CA ASN A 51 17.68 1.56 10.81
C ASN A 51 18.37 2.74 10.08
N PRO A 52 19.71 2.79 9.99
CA PRO A 52 20.42 3.84 9.25
C PRO A 52 20.05 3.96 7.76
N ASP A 53 19.57 2.88 7.13
CA ASP A 53 19.10 2.85 5.74
C ASP A 53 17.62 3.27 5.59
N GLY A 54 16.95 3.59 6.70
CA GLY A 54 15.55 4.01 6.73
C GLY A 54 15.37 5.46 7.17
N ILE A 55 14.12 5.90 7.16
CA ILE A 55 13.74 7.28 7.53
C ILE A 55 13.06 7.38 8.90
N GLY A 56 13.07 6.29 9.70
CA GLY A 56 12.42 6.25 11.01
C GLY A 56 10.89 6.21 10.99
N LYS A 57 10.30 6.26 9.78
CA LYS A 57 8.86 6.16 9.54
C LYS A 57 8.47 4.73 9.22
N PHE A 58 7.45 4.24 9.91
CA PHE A 58 6.96 2.88 9.76
C PHE A 58 5.54 2.89 9.21
N TYR A 59 5.29 2.00 8.26
CA TYR A 59 3.98 1.75 7.68
C TYR A 59 3.63 0.27 7.80
N MET A 60 2.51 -0.04 8.45
CA MET A 60 2.04 -1.41 8.62
C MET A 60 3.08 -2.40 9.16
N GLY A 61 4.02 -1.92 9.98
CA GLY A 61 5.05 -2.70 10.65
C GLY A 61 6.42 -2.77 9.94
N ARG A 62 6.56 -2.27 8.70
CA ARG A 62 7.87 -2.11 8.05
C ARG A 62 8.38 -0.68 8.20
N GLU A 63 9.69 -0.50 8.30
CA GLU A 63 10.33 0.80 8.15
C GLU A 63 10.37 1.17 6.66
N ILE A 64 10.20 2.46 6.36
CA ILE A 64 10.34 3.00 5.01
C ILE A 64 11.83 3.25 4.74
N ALA A 65 12.30 2.81 3.57
CA ALA A 65 13.68 2.99 3.15
C ALA A 65 13.97 4.45 2.80
N GLN A 66 15.24 4.84 2.88
CA GLN A 66 15.69 6.09 2.28
C GLN A 66 15.56 6.03 0.77
N VAL A 67 15.15 7.16 0.18
CA VAL A 67 15.08 7.33 -1.27
C VAL A 67 16.48 7.36 -1.87
N MET A 68 16.65 6.72 -3.03
CA MET A 68 17.84 6.96 -3.86
C MET A 68 17.78 8.37 -4.45
N GLY A 69 18.59 9.29 -3.91
CA GLY A 69 18.70 10.65 -4.44
C GLY A 69 19.19 10.68 -5.89
N HIS A 70 18.88 11.76 -6.60
CA HIS A 70 19.25 11.97 -8.01
C HIS A 70 20.75 11.81 -8.30
N GLN A 71 21.62 11.98 -7.28
CA GLN A 71 23.06 11.73 -7.38
C GLN A 71 23.38 10.25 -7.68
N GLY A 72 22.47 9.34 -7.38
CA GLY A 72 22.53 7.91 -7.69
C GLY A 72 22.05 7.55 -9.10
N ALA A 73 21.66 8.50 -9.95
CA ALA A 73 21.08 8.24 -11.28
C ALA A 73 21.90 7.26 -12.13
N GLY A 74 23.24 7.32 -12.07
CA GLY A 74 24.11 6.38 -12.80
C GLY A 74 23.93 4.90 -12.41
N TRP A 75 23.50 4.62 -11.18
CA TRP A 75 23.19 3.25 -10.72
C TRP A 75 21.94 2.68 -11.39
N LEU A 76 20.96 3.53 -11.73
CA LEU A 76 19.70 3.11 -12.37
C LEU A 76 19.92 2.52 -13.77
N GLU A 77 20.98 2.99 -14.44
CA GLU A 77 21.41 2.59 -15.79
C GLU A 77 22.56 1.57 -15.79
N ARG A 78 22.97 1.06 -14.61
CA ARG A 78 24.15 0.19 -14.50
C ARG A 78 24.04 -1.05 -15.42
N PRO A 79 25.10 -1.45 -16.14
CA PRO A 79 25.03 -2.58 -17.07
C PRO A 79 24.65 -3.92 -16.41
N SER A 80 24.99 -4.12 -15.13
CA SER A 80 24.68 -5.37 -14.42
C SER A 80 23.17 -5.63 -14.32
N ARG A 81 22.34 -4.57 -14.38
CA ARG A 81 20.87 -4.66 -14.36
C ARG A 81 20.29 -5.59 -15.42
N GLU A 82 20.88 -5.59 -16.62
CA GLU A 82 20.44 -6.45 -17.74
C GLU A 82 20.54 -7.95 -17.40
N LEU A 83 21.50 -8.33 -16.54
CA LEU A 83 21.71 -9.70 -16.08
C LEU A 83 20.99 -9.99 -14.75
N GLU A 84 21.02 -9.02 -13.83
CA GLU A 84 20.54 -9.14 -12.45
C GLU A 84 19.02 -8.96 -12.32
N GLU A 85 18.41 -8.09 -13.11
CA GLU A 85 16.97 -7.78 -13.06
C GLU A 85 16.24 -8.23 -14.33
N GLN A 86 16.96 -8.48 -15.42
CA GLN A 86 16.45 -9.00 -16.70
C GLN A 86 15.21 -8.23 -17.25
N PRO A 87 15.29 -6.90 -17.40
CA PRO A 87 14.19 -6.05 -17.90
C PRO A 87 13.69 -6.45 -19.29
N GLN A 88 14.56 -6.99 -20.16
CA GLN A 88 14.23 -7.59 -21.45
C GLN A 88 13.25 -8.78 -21.35
N LYS A 89 13.20 -9.48 -20.20
CA LYS A 89 12.19 -10.50 -19.92
C LYS A 89 10.94 -9.89 -19.29
N LEU A 90 11.09 -8.86 -18.46
CA LEU A 90 9.99 -8.21 -17.75
C LEU A 90 9.03 -7.51 -18.71
N ILE A 91 9.55 -6.68 -19.61
CA ILE A 91 8.73 -5.76 -20.43
C ILE A 91 7.72 -6.52 -21.31
N PRO A 92 8.08 -7.60 -22.05
CA PRO A 92 7.09 -8.37 -22.82
C PRO A 92 5.99 -9.00 -21.96
N GLN A 93 6.29 -9.31 -20.70
CA GLN A 93 5.33 -9.92 -19.76
C GLN A 93 4.33 -8.92 -19.18
N LEU A 94 4.51 -7.62 -19.45
CA LEU A 94 3.55 -6.58 -19.11
C LEU A 94 2.28 -6.66 -19.95
N GLY A 95 2.28 -7.35 -21.10
CA GLY A 95 1.10 -7.56 -21.94
C GLY A 95 0.44 -6.25 -22.39
N LEU A 96 1.27 -5.29 -22.81
CA LEU A 96 0.86 -3.96 -23.26
C LEU A 96 0.23 -4.03 -24.65
N LYS A 97 -0.78 -3.20 -24.87
CA LYS A 97 -1.35 -2.91 -26.19
C LYS A 97 -0.77 -1.61 -26.74
N PRO A 98 -0.68 -1.45 -28.07
CA PRO A 98 -0.15 -0.22 -28.67
C PRO A 98 -0.81 1.09 -28.24
N THR A 99 -2.03 1.03 -27.70
CA THR A 99 -2.85 2.17 -27.27
C THR A 99 -2.81 2.42 -25.77
N ASP A 100 -2.11 1.59 -24.99
CA ASP A 100 -2.14 1.67 -23.53
C ASP A 100 -1.45 2.95 -23.03
N VAL A 101 -2.02 3.54 -21.99
CA VAL A 101 -1.37 4.58 -21.17
C VAL A 101 -0.69 3.90 -19.99
N VAL A 102 0.63 3.97 -19.95
CA VAL A 102 1.47 3.34 -18.91
C VAL A 102 2.01 4.43 -17.99
N ALA A 103 1.87 4.28 -16.68
CA ALA A 103 2.53 5.12 -15.70
C ALA A 103 3.73 4.38 -15.12
N ASP A 104 4.94 4.89 -15.34
CA ASP A 104 6.18 4.42 -14.71
C ASP A 104 6.41 5.26 -13.45
N ILE A 105 6.06 4.72 -12.29
CA ILE A 105 6.10 5.45 -11.01
C ILE A 105 7.45 5.21 -10.33
N GLY A 106 8.16 6.29 -10.01
CA GLY A 106 9.58 6.23 -9.63
C GLY A 106 10.45 5.99 -10.88
N ALA A 107 10.15 6.72 -11.97
CA ALA A 107 10.75 6.50 -13.28
C ALA A 107 12.28 6.73 -13.28
N GLY A 108 12.81 7.52 -12.35
CA GLY A 108 14.24 7.80 -12.29
C GLY A 108 14.73 8.50 -13.54
N THR A 109 15.77 7.96 -14.16
CA THR A 109 16.28 8.41 -15.47
C THR A 109 15.40 8.02 -16.65
N GLY A 110 14.30 7.26 -16.44
CA GLY A 110 13.43 6.76 -17.50
C GLY A 110 13.83 5.41 -18.08
N TYR A 111 14.65 4.64 -17.36
CA TYR A 111 15.16 3.34 -17.82
C TYR A 111 14.08 2.43 -18.42
N PHE A 112 12.94 2.27 -17.70
CA PHE A 112 11.80 1.50 -18.19
C PHE A 112 10.93 2.32 -19.14
N SER A 113 10.67 3.59 -18.81
CA SER A 113 9.88 4.50 -19.62
C SER A 113 10.28 4.48 -21.10
N PHE A 114 11.57 4.64 -21.42
CA PHE A 114 12.07 4.66 -22.79
C PHE A 114 12.06 3.29 -23.48
N ARG A 115 12.09 2.19 -22.72
CA ARG A 115 11.98 0.83 -23.28
C ARG A 115 10.52 0.42 -23.51
N ILE A 116 9.59 1.00 -22.76
CA ILE A 116 8.14 0.78 -22.90
C ILE A 116 7.58 1.62 -24.04
N ALA A 117 8.06 2.86 -24.23
CA ALA A 117 7.50 3.80 -25.19
C ALA A 117 7.33 3.26 -26.62
N PRO A 118 8.28 2.50 -27.21
CA PRO A 118 8.11 1.92 -28.54
C PRO A 118 6.99 0.86 -28.65
N LEU A 119 6.57 0.28 -27.52
CA LEU A 119 5.50 -0.73 -27.46
C LEU A 119 4.10 -0.10 -27.41
N VAL A 120 4.00 1.19 -27.11
CA VAL A 120 2.75 1.95 -27.00
C VAL A 120 2.71 3.15 -27.97
N PRO A 121 2.92 2.94 -29.29
CA PRO A 121 3.08 4.04 -30.26
C PRO A 121 1.81 4.89 -30.46
N ALA A 122 0.63 4.35 -30.13
CA ALA A 122 -0.65 5.07 -30.15
C ALA A 122 -1.17 5.37 -28.74
N GLY A 123 -0.38 5.05 -27.72
CA GLY A 123 -0.61 5.33 -26.31
C GLY A 123 0.41 6.34 -25.79
N LYS A 124 0.76 6.24 -24.52
CA LYS A 124 1.72 7.15 -23.88
C LYS A 124 2.33 6.52 -22.63
N VAL A 125 3.56 6.89 -22.34
CA VAL A 125 4.23 6.61 -21.06
C VAL A 125 4.25 7.89 -20.22
N LEU A 126 3.68 7.86 -19.03
CA LEU A 126 3.77 8.90 -18.02
C LEU A 126 4.92 8.53 -17.08
N ALA A 127 6.07 9.18 -17.22
CA ALA A 127 7.27 8.93 -16.44
C ALA A 127 7.23 9.79 -15.17
N VAL A 128 6.81 9.21 -14.05
CA VAL A 128 6.54 9.95 -12.81
C VAL A 128 7.71 9.83 -11.84
N ASP A 129 8.24 10.94 -11.38
CA ASP A 129 9.22 10.99 -10.28
C ASP A 129 8.91 12.17 -9.34
N VAL A 130 9.39 12.09 -8.10
CA VAL A 130 9.21 13.14 -7.07
C VAL A 130 10.36 14.13 -7.04
N GLN A 131 11.50 13.79 -7.65
CA GLN A 131 12.70 14.62 -7.66
C GLN A 131 12.74 15.47 -8.95
N PRO A 132 12.69 16.80 -8.87
CA PRO A 132 12.76 17.69 -10.03
C PRO A 132 13.99 17.42 -10.92
N GLU A 133 15.14 17.10 -10.33
CA GLU A 133 16.38 16.81 -11.04
C GLU A 133 16.27 15.56 -11.94
N LEU A 134 15.48 14.56 -11.53
CA LEU A 134 15.23 13.37 -12.35
C LEU A 134 14.23 13.68 -13.49
N ILE A 135 13.29 14.60 -13.25
CA ILE A 135 12.40 15.10 -14.31
C ILE A 135 13.21 15.86 -15.38
N GLU A 136 14.16 16.70 -15.00
CA GLU A 136 15.05 17.39 -15.94
C GLU A 136 15.87 16.39 -16.80
N ILE A 137 16.37 15.32 -16.18
CA ILE A 137 17.08 14.24 -16.90
C ILE A 137 16.13 13.52 -17.88
N LEU A 138 14.91 13.21 -17.44
CA LEU A 138 13.89 12.58 -18.27
C LEU A 138 13.55 13.44 -19.50
N GLU A 139 13.33 14.74 -19.32
CA GLU A 139 13.04 15.67 -20.41
C GLU A 139 14.20 15.74 -21.41
N TYR A 140 15.43 15.84 -20.92
CA TYR A 140 16.62 15.83 -21.77
C TYR A 140 16.74 14.52 -22.58
N LEU A 141 16.64 13.37 -21.91
CA LEU A 141 16.76 12.07 -22.57
C LEU A 141 15.60 11.78 -23.52
N GLN A 142 14.39 12.28 -23.22
CA GLN A 142 13.25 12.20 -24.12
C GLN A 142 13.53 12.92 -25.44
N GLN A 143 14.06 14.15 -25.38
CA GLN A 143 14.41 14.94 -26.56
C GLN A 143 15.52 14.26 -27.37
N GLU A 144 16.60 13.83 -26.71
CA GLU A 144 17.72 13.12 -27.35
C GLU A 144 17.25 11.83 -28.07
N LYS A 145 16.31 11.08 -27.46
CA LYS A 145 15.76 9.85 -28.05
C LYS A 145 14.65 10.09 -29.05
N GLN A 146 14.17 11.33 -29.19
CA GLN A 146 13.08 11.72 -30.08
C GLN A 146 11.77 10.94 -29.81
N LEU A 147 11.49 10.65 -28.54
CA LEU A 147 10.29 9.90 -28.12
C LEU A 147 9.18 10.87 -27.68
N SER A 148 8.28 11.19 -28.60
CA SER A 148 7.17 12.13 -28.35
C SER A 148 6.05 11.56 -27.47
N ASN A 149 6.01 10.23 -27.27
CA ASN A 149 5.00 9.55 -26.46
C ASN A 149 5.46 9.20 -25.05
N VAL A 150 6.52 9.83 -24.55
CA VAL A 150 6.92 9.83 -23.13
C VAL A 150 6.61 11.21 -22.57
N GLU A 151 5.94 11.29 -21.43
CA GLU A 151 5.63 12.54 -20.74
C GLU A 151 6.20 12.48 -19.33
N PRO A 152 7.25 13.26 -19.04
CA PRO A 152 7.73 13.45 -17.67
C PRO A 152 6.66 14.12 -16.81
N VAL A 153 6.43 13.61 -15.60
CA VAL A 153 5.44 14.14 -14.67
C VAL A 153 6.07 14.28 -13.29
N LEU A 154 6.16 15.51 -12.79
CA LEU A 154 6.57 15.77 -11.41
C LEU A 154 5.45 15.40 -10.45
N GLY A 155 5.66 14.33 -9.70
CA GLY A 155 4.80 13.91 -8.59
C GLY A 155 5.17 14.61 -7.27
N THR A 156 4.45 14.26 -6.22
CA THR A 156 4.82 14.56 -4.83
C THR A 156 5.03 13.25 -4.08
N VAL A 157 5.60 13.32 -2.87
CA VAL A 157 5.80 12.14 -2.00
C VAL A 157 4.52 11.35 -1.68
N ASN A 158 3.33 11.90 -1.97
CA ASN A 158 2.04 11.29 -1.67
C ASN A 158 1.04 11.29 -2.85
N ASN A 159 1.42 11.75 -4.04
CA ASN A 159 0.52 11.83 -5.19
C ASN A 159 1.30 11.77 -6.52
N PRO A 160 0.95 10.88 -7.46
CA PRO A 160 1.64 10.80 -8.74
C PRO A 160 1.23 11.91 -9.72
N ASN A 161 0.28 12.78 -9.33
CA ASN A 161 -0.27 13.87 -10.15
C ASN A 161 -0.89 13.41 -11.48
N LEU A 162 -1.41 12.18 -11.52
CA LEU A 162 -2.08 11.61 -12.69
C LEU A 162 -3.59 11.82 -12.65
N LEU A 163 -4.19 12.05 -13.82
CA LEU A 163 -5.63 12.19 -13.97
C LEU A 163 -6.38 10.91 -13.53
N PRO A 164 -7.58 11.03 -12.94
CA PRO A 164 -8.39 9.87 -12.58
C PRO A 164 -8.78 9.05 -13.83
N SER A 165 -8.85 7.72 -13.68
CA SER A 165 -9.30 6.79 -14.74
C SER A 165 -8.61 6.98 -16.11
N SER A 166 -7.32 7.30 -16.11
CA SER A 166 -6.54 7.60 -17.32
C SER A 166 -5.46 6.54 -17.65
N VAL A 167 -5.09 5.70 -16.69
CA VAL A 167 -3.95 4.76 -16.79
C VAL A 167 -4.43 3.32 -16.99
N ASP A 168 -3.90 2.62 -17.99
CA ASP A 168 -4.13 1.18 -18.22
C ASP A 168 -3.20 0.31 -17.36
N LEU A 169 -1.95 0.73 -17.17
CA LEU A 169 -0.96 0.01 -16.36
C LEU A 169 -0.09 0.99 -15.58
N ALA A 170 -0.03 0.85 -14.26
CA ALA A 170 0.98 1.52 -13.43
C ALA A 170 2.07 0.51 -13.06
N ILE A 171 3.33 0.80 -13.38
CA ILE A 171 4.48 -0.02 -13.02
C ILE A 171 5.35 0.71 -12.01
N MET A 172 5.90 -0.04 -11.05
CA MET A 172 6.94 0.42 -10.13
C MET A 172 8.02 -0.66 -10.12
N VAL A 173 9.26 -0.29 -10.44
CA VAL A 173 10.40 -1.22 -10.39
C VAL A 173 11.40 -0.72 -9.37
N ASP A 174 11.52 -1.46 -8.27
CA ASP A 174 12.39 -1.17 -7.12
C ASP A 174 12.22 0.25 -6.55
N ALA A 175 10.96 0.70 -6.43
CA ALA A 175 10.62 2.06 -5.99
C ALA A 175 9.68 2.09 -4.77
N TYR A 176 8.84 1.07 -4.58
CA TYR A 176 7.73 1.14 -3.62
C TYR A 176 8.19 1.14 -2.16
N HIS A 177 9.31 0.47 -1.89
CA HIS A 177 9.90 0.43 -0.56
C HIS A 177 10.37 1.82 -0.07
N GLU A 178 10.61 2.76 -0.98
CA GLU A 178 11.08 4.13 -0.70
C GLU A 178 9.93 5.15 -0.54
N PHE A 179 8.68 4.76 -0.82
CA PHE A 179 7.56 5.71 -0.72
C PHE A 179 7.37 6.17 0.72
N GLU A 180 7.48 7.49 0.96
CA GLU A 180 7.29 8.09 2.29
C GLU A 180 5.83 8.02 2.75
N TYR A 181 4.88 8.12 1.81
CA TYR A 181 3.44 8.04 2.06
C TYR A 181 2.81 6.96 1.16
N PRO A 182 3.15 5.66 1.37
CA PRO A 182 2.76 4.57 0.49
C PRO A 182 1.24 4.40 0.41
N ARG A 183 0.50 4.70 1.50
CA ARG A 183 -0.97 4.61 1.50
C ARG A 183 -1.58 5.66 0.56
N GLU A 184 -1.20 6.93 0.73
CA GLU A 184 -1.73 8.05 -0.03
C GLU A 184 -1.35 7.93 -1.51
N MET A 185 -0.09 7.62 -1.80
CA MET A 185 0.41 7.40 -3.15
C MET A 185 -0.37 6.28 -3.85
N MET A 186 -0.55 5.13 -3.20
CA MET A 186 -1.27 4.01 -3.83
C MET A 186 -2.78 4.25 -3.96
N ILE A 187 -3.42 5.01 -3.06
CA ILE A 187 -4.81 5.47 -3.25
C ILE A 187 -4.91 6.34 -4.50
N ALA A 188 -3.97 7.28 -4.68
CA ALA A 188 -3.97 8.15 -5.83
C ALA A 188 -3.71 7.37 -7.14
N ILE A 189 -2.77 6.42 -7.14
CA ILE A 189 -2.52 5.50 -8.27
C ILE A 189 -3.79 4.69 -8.58
N ALA A 190 -4.42 4.08 -7.57
CA ALA A 190 -5.66 3.30 -7.77
C ALA A 190 -6.80 4.15 -8.37
N ARG A 191 -6.89 5.44 -7.99
CA ARG A 191 -7.84 6.39 -8.60
C ARG A 191 -7.51 6.69 -10.07
N SER A 192 -6.23 6.77 -10.42
CA SER A 192 -5.76 7.04 -11.79
C SER A 192 -5.93 5.84 -12.72
N LEU A 193 -6.01 4.62 -12.20
CA LEU A 193 -6.32 3.43 -13.01
C LEU A 193 -7.72 3.49 -13.62
N LYS A 194 -7.81 3.18 -14.92
CA LYS A 194 -9.06 2.83 -15.62
C LYS A 194 -9.75 1.63 -14.94
N PRO A 195 -11.04 1.36 -15.23
CA PRO A 195 -11.76 0.23 -14.62
C PRO A 195 -11.05 -1.12 -14.71
N ASN A 196 -10.41 -1.41 -15.86
CA ASN A 196 -9.64 -2.64 -16.08
C ASN A 196 -8.13 -2.43 -15.94
N GLY A 197 -7.71 -1.29 -15.39
CA GLY A 197 -6.31 -0.96 -15.19
C GLY A 197 -5.67 -1.80 -14.10
N ARG A 198 -4.35 -1.98 -14.17
CA ARG A 198 -3.59 -2.81 -13.22
C ARG A 198 -2.34 -2.12 -12.70
N VAL A 199 -1.92 -2.51 -11.50
CA VAL A 199 -0.59 -2.20 -10.95
C VAL A 199 0.32 -3.40 -11.15
N VAL A 200 1.56 -3.16 -11.59
CA VAL A 200 2.64 -4.14 -11.59
C VAL A 200 3.74 -3.65 -10.67
N LEU A 201 3.94 -4.36 -9.57
CA LEU A 201 5.00 -4.08 -8.60
C LEU A 201 6.15 -5.06 -8.83
N VAL A 202 7.34 -4.54 -9.15
CA VAL A 202 8.55 -5.32 -9.32
C VAL A 202 9.52 -4.95 -8.21
N GLU A 203 9.78 -5.87 -7.29
CA GLU A 203 10.50 -5.58 -6.05
C GLU A 203 11.45 -6.73 -5.69
N TYR A 204 12.64 -6.40 -5.18
CA TYR A 204 13.58 -7.39 -4.67
C TYR A 204 12.96 -8.28 -3.59
N ARG A 205 13.26 -9.58 -3.68
CA ARG A 205 12.71 -10.61 -2.78
C ARG A 205 13.29 -10.48 -1.38
N ALA A 206 12.49 -10.01 -0.42
CA ALA A 206 12.90 -10.02 0.99
C ALA A 206 13.06 -11.44 1.54
N GLU A 207 12.37 -12.43 0.96
CA GLU A 207 12.41 -13.82 1.37
C GLU A 207 13.68 -14.56 0.92
N ASP A 208 14.47 -14.00 -0.01
CA ASP A 208 15.68 -14.64 -0.53
C ASP A 208 16.95 -13.95 0.02
N PRO A 209 17.69 -14.60 0.95
CA PRO A 209 18.91 -14.03 1.50
C PRO A 209 20.05 -13.91 0.48
N ARG A 210 19.94 -14.55 -0.69
CA ARG A 210 20.94 -14.49 -1.77
C ARG A 210 20.81 -13.25 -2.65
N VAL A 211 19.73 -12.47 -2.47
CA VAL A 211 19.59 -11.17 -3.12
C VAL A 211 20.40 -10.15 -2.32
N PHE A 212 21.57 -9.77 -2.81
CA PHE A 212 22.53 -8.88 -2.14
C PHE A 212 22.17 -7.39 -2.25
N ILE A 213 20.94 -7.07 -1.86
CA ILE A 213 20.41 -5.71 -1.74
C ILE A 213 20.20 -5.39 -0.25
N LYS A 214 20.22 -4.11 0.12
CA LYS A 214 19.96 -3.66 1.49
C LYS A 214 18.59 -4.19 1.97
N PRO A 215 18.45 -4.64 3.23
CA PRO A 215 17.20 -5.25 3.71
C PRO A 215 15.95 -4.37 3.57
N LEU A 216 16.06 -3.06 3.80
CA LEU A 216 14.94 -2.13 3.66
C LEU A 216 14.54 -1.87 2.19
N HIS A 217 15.45 -2.13 1.25
CA HIS A 217 15.23 -2.03 -0.19
C HIS A 217 14.69 -3.34 -0.81
N LYS A 218 14.09 -4.19 0.02
CA LYS A 218 13.42 -5.43 -0.40
C LYS A 218 12.01 -5.48 0.16
N MET A 219 11.12 -6.14 -0.55
CA MET A 219 9.74 -6.34 -0.12
C MET A 219 9.36 -7.81 -0.12
N SER A 220 8.67 -8.23 0.94
CA SER A 220 8.01 -9.55 0.95
C SER A 220 6.66 -9.46 0.26
N GLN A 221 6.25 -10.53 -0.42
CA GLN A 221 4.91 -10.59 -1.04
C GLN A 221 3.81 -10.44 0.02
N ARG A 222 4.02 -10.98 1.22
CA ARG A 222 3.06 -10.87 2.33
C ARG A 222 2.84 -9.41 2.71
N GLN A 223 3.92 -8.64 2.84
CA GLN A 223 3.84 -7.23 3.20
C GLN A 223 3.17 -6.42 2.10
N VAL A 224 3.59 -6.60 0.84
CA VAL A 224 3.02 -5.88 -0.30
C VAL A 224 1.53 -6.17 -0.44
N ARG A 225 1.12 -7.44 -0.37
CA ARG A 225 -0.31 -7.81 -0.47
C ARG A 225 -1.15 -7.19 0.66
N LYS A 226 -0.60 -7.13 1.88
CA LYS A 226 -1.25 -6.46 3.02
C LYS A 226 -1.45 -4.96 2.74
N GLU A 227 -0.42 -4.28 2.24
CA GLU A 227 -0.48 -2.84 1.95
C GLU A 227 -1.41 -2.52 0.77
N MET A 228 -1.35 -3.30 -0.32
CA MET A 228 -2.23 -3.12 -1.49
C MET A 228 -3.71 -3.34 -1.16
N ALA A 229 -4.02 -4.38 -0.38
CA ALA A 229 -5.40 -4.65 0.04
C ALA A 229 -6.00 -3.48 0.84
N SER A 230 -5.18 -2.78 1.64
CA SER A 230 -5.62 -1.65 2.45
C SER A 230 -6.04 -0.40 1.66
N VAL A 231 -5.68 -0.35 0.38
CA VAL A 231 -6.00 0.76 -0.54
C VAL A 231 -6.95 0.33 -1.68
N GLY A 232 -7.60 -0.83 -1.53
CA GLY A 232 -8.60 -1.32 -2.50
C GLY A 232 -8.01 -1.98 -3.75
N LEU A 233 -6.74 -2.41 -3.71
CA LEU A 233 -6.10 -3.18 -4.77
C LEU A 233 -6.03 -4.67 -4.41
N ASN A 234 -6.60 -5.51 -5.27
CA ASN A 234 -6.62 -6.96 -5.10
C ASN A 234 -5.44 -7.61 -5.82
N TRP A 235 -4.77 -8.54 -5.14
CA TRP A 235 -3.74 -9.38 -5.75
C TRP A 235 -4.36 -10.29 -6.81
N LEU A 236 -3.81 -10.25 -8.02
CA LEU A 236 -4.23 -11.11 -9.14
C LEU A 236 -3.28 -12.29 -9.30
N GLU A 237 -1.97 -12.00 -9.39
CA GLU A 237 -0.94 -13.03 -9.57
C GLU A 237 0.43 -12.53 -9.11
N THR A 238 1.36 -13.47 -8.90
CA THR A 238 2.80 -13.19 -8.82
C THR A 238 3.54 -14.04 -9.84
N LYS A 239 4.20 -13.40 -10.81
CA LYS A 239 4.99 -14.07 -11.83
C LYS A 239 6.42 -14.33 -11.31
N LYS A 240 6.95 -15.53 -11.57
CA LYS A 240 8.24 -16.00 -11.04
C LYS A 240 9.22 -16.37 -12.17
N PHE A 241 9.60 -15.37 -12.96
CA PHE A 241 10.55 -15.57 -14.07
C PHE A 241 11.81 -14.70 -13.97
N LEU A 242 11.80 -13.68 -13.10
CA LEU A 242 12.98 -12.87 -12.82
C LEU A 242 13.87 -13.55 -11.78
N PRO A 243 15.20 -13.32 -11.82
CA PRO A 243 16.14 -13.95 -10.90
C PRO A 243 16.00 -13.42 -9.46
N GLN A 244 15.87 -12.11 -9.26
CA GLN A 244 15.99 -11.47 -7.94
C GLN A 244 14.71 -10.78 -7.44
N GLN A 245 13.75 -10.51 -8.33
CA GLN A 245 12.55 -9.73 -8.02
C GLN A 245 11.28 -10.59 -8.04
N HIS A 246 10.29 -10.20 -7.23
CA HIS A 246 8.90 -10.58 -7.44
C HIS A 246 8.29 -9.69 -8.52
N VAL A 247 7.41 -10.23 -9.35
CA VAL A 247 6.57 -9.45 -10.27
C VAL A 247 5.13 -9.66 -9.85
N MET A 248 4.58 -8.76 -9.04
CA MET A 248 3.23 -8.87 -8.48
C MET A 248 2.25 -7.99 -9.26
N VAL A 249 1.10 -8.56 -9.64
CA VAL A 249 0.07 -7.86 -10.39
C VAL A 249 -1.15 -7.66 -9.50
N PHE A 250 -1.68 -6.44 -9.49
CA PHE A 250 -2.87 -6.06 -8.73
C PHE A 250 -3.90 -5.37 -9.64
N GLY A 251 -5.19 -5.59 -9.37
CA GLY A 251 -6.30 -4.92 -10.03
C GLY A 251 -7.15 -4.14 -9.02
N LYS A 252 -8.04 -3.28 -9.52
CA LYS A 252 -9.03 -2.62 -8.65
C LYS A 252 -9.96 -3.66 -8.04
N SER A 253 -10.39 -3.43 -6.81
CA SER A 253 -11.53 -4.16 -6.24
C SER A 253 -12.78 -3.85 -7.05
N ALA A 254 -13.57 -4.88 -7.33
CA ALA A 254 -14.88 -4.74 -7.96
C ALA A 254 -15.85 -3.97 -7.07
#